data_AF-A0A932T773-F1
#
_entry.id   AF-A0A932T773-F1
#
_cell.length_a   1.000
_cell.length_b   1.000
_cell.length_c   1.000
_cell.angle_alpha   90.00
_cell.angle_beta   90.00
_cell.angle_gamma   90.00
#
_symmetry.space_group_name_H-M   'P 1'
#
loop_
_entity.id
_entity.type
_entity.pdbx_description
1 polymer ?
#
loop_
_entity_poly.entity_id
_entity_poly.type
_entity_poly.pdbx_seq_one_letter_code
_entity_poly.pdbx_strand_id
1 'polypeptide(L)'
;AAALSNAELIKLIEGAGLHVTHTGPIAFGGYFFGITGFHGFHVFSGVIINIIMYIKTKLGHFDQRGHYEMIEKAGLYWHFVDLVWVFVFLCFYLI
;
A
#
# COMPACT_ATOMS: atom_id res chain seq x y z
N ALA A 1 -8.60 -2.15 54.07
CA ALA A 1 -8.32 -1.67 52.71
C ALA A 1 -8.49 -0.16 52.72
N ALA A 2 -7.41 0.61 52.52
CA ALA A 2 -7.51 2.07 52.49
C ALA A 2 -8.19 2.49 51.18
N ALA A 3 -9.30 3.21 51.25
CA ALA A 3 -9.96 3.77 50.07
C ALA A 3 -9.07 4.88 49.48
N LEU A 4 -8.79 4.81 48.19
CA LEU A 4 -8.08 5.86 47.47
C LEU A 4 -8.85 7.18 47.56
N SER A 5 -8.13 8.28 47.78
CA SER A 5 -8.74 9.61 47.83
C SER A 5 -9.25 10.03 46.44
N ASN A 6 -10.24 10.92 46.40
CA ASN A 6 -10.78 11.43 45.13
C ASN A 6 -9.70 12.07 44.25
N ALA A 7 -8.66 12.67 44.84
CA ALA A 7 -7.54 13.25 44.09
C ALA A 7 -6.65 12.18 43.44
N GLU A 8 -6.44 11.05 44.11
CA GLU A 8 -5.70 9.91 43.56
C GLU A 8 -6.51 9.21 42.45
N LEU A 9 -7.83 9.11 42.61
CA LEU A 9 -8.72 8.61 41.55
C LEU A 9 -8.72 9.52 40.32
N ILE A 10 -8.73 10.83 40.50
CA ILE A 10 -8.66 11.79 39.39
C ILE A 10 -7.31 11.68 38.68
N LYS A 11 -6.19 11.56 39.40
CA LYS A 11 -4.86 11.34 38.80
C LYS A 11 -4.75 10.01 38.06
N LEU A 12 -5.41 8.95 38.54
CA LEU A 12 -5.47 7.66 37.85
C LEU A 12 -6.32 7.72 36.57
N ILE A 13 -7.43 8.47 36.59
CA ILE A 13 -8.28 8.69 35.41
C ILE A 13 -7.55 9.57 34.38
N GLU A 14 -6.84 10.60 34.83
CA GLU A 14 -6.08 11.52 33.99
C GLU A 14 -4.82 10.85 33.41
N GLY A 15 -4.12 10.04 34.20
CA GLY A 15 -2.98 9.22 33.76
C GLY A 15 -3.38 8.03 32.86
N ALA A 16 -4.57 7.46 33.04
CA ALA A 16 -5.13 6.43 32.16
C ALA A 16 -5.79 7.00 30.89
N GLY A 17 -5.98 8.32 30.81
CA GLY A 17 -6.41 9.03 29.61
C GLY A 17 -5.30 9.25 28.57
N LEU A 18 -4.05 8.95 28.91
CA LEU A 18 -2.87 9.35 28.14
C LEU A 18 -2.48 8.45 26.95
N HIS A 19 -3.42 7.66 26.42
CA HIS A 19 -3.21 6.95 25.15
C HIS A 19 -4.31 7.19 24.10
N VAL A 20 -5.32 8.03 24.40
CA VAL A 20 -6.47 8.26 23.48
C VAL A 20 -6.93 9.72 23.52
N THR A 21 -6.00 10.67 23.48
CA THR A 21 -6.38 12.11 23.40
C THR A 21 -5.57 12.88 22.37
N HIS A 22 -5.24 12.22 21.25
CA HIS A 22 -5.27 12.89 19.96
C HIS A 22 -6.21 12.10 19.04
N THR A 23 -7.44 12.61 18.94
CA THR A 23 -8.56 12.10 18.13
C THR A 23 -8.34 12.44 16.64
N GLY A 24 -7.23 11.97 16.07
CA GLY A 24 -7.18 11.66 14.64
C GLY A 24 -7.52 10.18 14.48
N PRO A 25 -8.20 9.74 13.40
CA PRO A 25 -8.49 8.33 13.22
C PRO A 25 -7.17 7.54 13.15
N ILE A 26 -6.83 6.87 14.25
CA ILE A 26 -5.62 6.03 14.43
C ILE A 26 -5.51 4.99 13.30
N ALA A 27 -6.67 4.63 12.72
CA ALA A 27 -6.79 3.71 11.62
C ALA A 27 -6.30 4.29 10.26
N PHE A 28 -6.34 5.61 10.05
CA PHE A 28 -5.96 6.22 8.77
C PHE A 28 -4.49 5.95 8.43
N GLY A 29 -3.58 6.12 9.39
CA GLY A 29 -2.16 5.79 9.19
C GLY A 29 -1.96 4.30 8.88
N GLY A 30 -2.65 3.41 9.60
CA GLY A 30 -2.59 1.97 9.36
C GLY A 30 -3.09 1.57 7.96
N TYR A 31 -4.22 2.12 7.53
CA TYR A 31 -4.76 1.88 6.19
C TYR A 31 -3.86 2.49 5.10
N PHE A 32 -3.35 3.70 5.33
CA PHE A 32 -2.43 4.38 4.41
C PHE A 32 -1.18 3.55 4.16
N PHE A 33 -0.45 3.17 5.21
CA PHE A 33 0.77 2.38 5.08
C PHE A 33 0.49 0.94 4.61
N GLY A 34 -0.63 0.34 5.02
CA GLY A 34 -1.02 -1.01 4.60
C GLY A 34 -1.34 -1.09 3.10
N ILE A 35 -2.22 -0.21 2.60
CA ILE A 35 -2.64 -0.19 1.20
C ILE A 35 -1.49 0.26 0.30
N THR A 36 -0.79 1.33 0.68
CA THR A 36 0.37 1.83 -0.08
C THR A 36 1.52 0.81 -0.10
N GLY A 37 1.77 0.13 1.02
CA GLY A 37 2.79 -0.92 1.12
C GLY A 37 2.46 -2.15 0.25
N PHE A 38 1.22 -2.64 0.29
CA PHE A 38 0.77 -3.75 -0.57
C PHE A 38 0.85 -3.37 -2.05
N HIS A 39 0.44 -2.15 -2.40
CA HIS A 39 0.54 -1.66 -3.76
C HIS A 39 2.00 -1.56 -4.22
N GLY A 40 2.89 -1.00 -3.39
CA GLY A 40 4.33 -0.92 -3.68
C GLY A 40 4.97 -2.29 -3.92
N PHE A 41 4.56 -3.32 -3.16
CA PHE A 41 4.98 -4.70 -3.42
C PHE A 41 4.50 -5.23 -4.78
N HIS A 42 3.27 -4.90 -5.17
CA HIS A 42 2.69 -5.29 -6.46
C HIS A 42 3.36 -4.57 -7.65
N VAL A 43 3.70 -3.29 -7.49
CA VAL A 43 4.50 -2.54 -8.47
C VAL A 43 5.87 -3.20 -8.59
N PHE A 44 6.54 -3.48 -7.47
CA PHE A 44 7.85 -4.13 -7.49
C PHE A 44 7.84 -5.48 -8.24
N SER A 45 6.84 -6.34 -7.99
CA SER A 45 6.72 -7.61 -8.70
C SER A 45 6.47 -7.44 -10.20
N GLY A 46 5.64 -6.47 -10.61
CA GLY A 46 5.41 -6.23 -12.03
C GLY A 46 6.57 -5.52 -12.75
N VAL A 47 7.39 -4.71 -12.06
CA VAL A 47 8.65 -4.19 -12.63
C VAL A 47 9.57 -5.36 -12.98
N ILE A 48 9.68 -6.35 -12.10
CA ILE A 48 10.48 -7.56 -12.35
C ILE A 48 9.95 -8.30 -13.60
N ILE A 49 8.64 -8.48 -13.71
CA ILE A 49 8.02 -9.12 -14.88
C ILE A 49 8.30 -8.32 -16.16
N ASN A 50 8.21 -6.98 -16.10
CA ASN A 50 8.49 -6.11 -17.23
C ASN A 50 9.97 -6.18 -17.67
N ILE A 51 10.90 -6.21 -16.72
CA ILE A 51 12.34 -6.42 -16.98
C ILE A 51 12.58 -7.79 -17.66
N ILE A 52 11.95 -8.86 -17.18
CA ILE A 52 12.07 -10.19 -17.79
C ILE A 52 11.52 -10.19 -19.22
N MET A 53 10.37 -9.57 -19.46
CA MET A 53 9.78 -9.44 -20.79
C MET A 53 10.65 -8.60 -21.72
N TYR A 54 11.25 -7.51 -21.23
CA TYR A 54 12.20 -6.69 -21.98
C TYR A 54 13.43 -7.49 -22.41
N ILE A 55 14.03 -8.24 -21.49
CA ILE A 55 15.20 -9.10 -21.78
C ILE A 55 14.82 -10.19 -22.80
N LYS A 56 13.68 -10.86 -22.64
CA LYS A 56 13.18 -11.87 -23.59
C LYS A 56 12.91 -11.29 -25.00
N THR A 57 12.47 -10.04 -25.07
CA THR A 57 12.27 -9.33 -26.34
C THR A 57 13.59 -8.99 -27.01
N LYS A 58 14.57 -8.46 -26.26
CA LYS A 58 15.93 -8.21 -26.74
C LYS A 58 16.64 -9.47 -27.24
N LEU A 59 16.35 -10.63 -26.64
CA LEU A 59 16.92 -11.92 -27.03
C LEU A 59 16.26 -12.53 -28.30
N GLY A 60 15.33 -11.83 -28.95
CA GLY A 60 14.74 -12.25 -30.23
C GLY A 60 13.73 -13.40 -30.13
N HIS A 61 13.31 -13.79 -28.92
CA HIS A 61 12.37 -14.90 -28.72
C HIS A 61 10.98 -14.66 -29.31
N PHE A 62 10.58 -13.40 -29.50
CA PHE A 62 9.28 -13.03 -30.07
C PHE A 62 9.29 -12.96 -31.61
N ASP A 63 10.46 -12.67 -32.20
CA ASP A 63 10.64 -12.63 -33.65
C ASP A 63 10.56 -14.04 -34.27
N GLN A 64 11.05 -15.07 -33.55
CA GLN A 64 10.96 -16.47 -33.97
C GLN A 64 9.56 -17.11 -33.81
N ARG A 65 8.65 -16.50 -33.04
CA ARG A 65 7.31 -17.07 -32.72
C ARG A 65 6.18 -16.40 -33.50
N GLY A 66 6.41 -15.24 -34.11
CA GLY A 66 5.44 -14.54 -34.97
C GLY A 66 4.24 -13.92 -34.25
N HIS A 67 4.17 -13.95 -32.92
CA HIS A 67 3.08 -13.36 -32.13
C HIS A 67 3.61 -12.52 -30.96
N TYR A 68 3.26 -11.23 -30.95
CA TYR A 68 3.56 -10.27 -29.88
C TYR A 68 2.58 -10.36 -28.68
N GLU A 69 1.67 -11.33 -28.69
CA GLU A 69 0.65 -11.60 -27.66
C GLU A 69 1.17 -11.54 -26.21
N MET A 70 2.39 -12.01 -25.96
CA MET A 70 2.95 -12.06 -24.61
C MET A 70 3.38 -10.68 -24.10
N ILE A 71 3.76 -9.77 -24.99
CA ILE A 71 4.08 -8.37 -24.66
C ILE A 71 2.79 -7.58 -24.43
N GLU A 72 1.75 -7.80 -25.24
CA GLU A 72 0.45 -7.15 -25.02
C GLU A 72 -0.17 -7.56 -23.69
N LYS A 73 -0.12 -8.85 -23.34
CA LYS A 73 -0.60 -9.35 -22.03
C LYS A 73 0.21 -8.79 -20.87
N ALA A 74 1.53 -8.67 -21.01
CA ALA A 74 2.39 -8.06 -19.98
C ALA A 74 2.16 -6.55 -19.85
N GLY A 75 1.99 -5.84 -20.96
CA GLY A 75 1.65 -4.42 -20.98
C GLY A 75 0.29 -4.15 -20.36
N LEU A 76 -0.71 -5.00 -20.62
CA LEU A 76 -2.03 -4.91 -20.01
C LEU A 76 -1.98 -5.14 -18.49
N TYR A 77 -1.17 -6.09 -18.01
CA TYR A 77 -0.92 -6.28 -16.58
C TYR A 77 -0.28 -5.03 -15.96
N TRP A 78 0.70 -4.44 -16.64
CA TRP A 78 1.37 -3.24 -16.16
C TRP A 78 0.43 -2.02 -16.12
N HIS A 79 -0.43 -1.91 -17.12
CA HIS A 79 -1.44 -0.85 -17.17
C HIS A 79 -2.52 -1.04 -16.10
N PHE A 80 -2.92 -2.29 -15.79
CA PHE A 80 -3.81 -2.57 -14.68
C PHE A 80 -3.22 -2.12 -13.33
N VAL A 81 -1.93 -2.37 -13.09
CA VAL A 81 -1.23 -1.90 -11.89
C VAL A 81 -1.25 -0.37 -11.80
N ASP A 82 -1.02 0.33 -12.92
CA ASP A 82 -1.05 1.79 -13.01
C ASP A 82 -2.46 2.36 -12.70
N LEU A 83 -3.52 1.77 -13.25
CA LEU A 83 -4.90 2.20 -12.99
C LEU A 83 -5.29 2.06 -11.51
N VAL A 84 -4.87 0.98 -10.85
CA VAL A 84 -5.08 0.79 -9.40
C VAL A 84 -4.31 1.85 -8.61
N TRP A 85 -3.10 2.21 -9.04
CA TRP A 85 -2.32 3.25 -8.38
C TRP A 85 -3.00 4.61 -8.43
N VAL A 86 -3.49 5.01 -9.60
CA VAL A 86 -4.20 6.29 -9.77
C VAL A 86 -5.41 6.38 -8.84
N PHE A 87 -6.16 5.29 -8.66
CA PHE A 87 -7.29 5.24 -7.73
C PHE A 87 -6.85 5.42 -6.26
N VAL A 88 -5.82 4.69 -5.82
CA VAL A 88 -5.28 4.81 -4.45
C VAL A 88 -4.71 6.21 -4.21
N PHE A 89 -3.99 6.76 -5.19
CA PHE A 89 -3.45 8.11 -5.13
C PHE A 89 -4.56 9.16 -5.00
N LEU A 90 -5.63 9.04 -5.79
CA LEU A 90 -6.78 9.93 -5.70
C LEU A 90 -7.43 9.92 -4.30
N CYS A 91 -7.67 8.73 -3.73
CA CYS A 91 -8.37 8.59 -2.46
C CYS A 91 -7.56 8.97 -1.21
N PHE A 92 -6.23 8.92 -1.26
CA PHE A 92 -5.38 9.18 -0.08
C PHE A 92 -4.49 10.42 -0.19
N TYR A 93 -4.17 10.88 -1.40
CA TYR A 93 -3.29 12.05 -1.61
C TYR A 93 -4.03 13.29 -2.11
N LEU A 94 -5.18 13.15 -2.79
CA LEU A 94 -5.93 14.28 -3.35
C LEU A 94 -7.25 14.58 -2.60
N ILE A 95 -7.96 13.54 -2.17
CA ILE A 95 -9.17 13.61 -1.33
C ILE A 95 -8.79 13.41 0.13
#